data_AF-A0A9N9XCZ0-F1
#
_entry.id   AF-A0A9N9XCZ0-F1
#
_cell.length_a   1.000
_cell.length_b   1.000
_cell.length_c   1.000
_cell.angle_alpha   90.00
_cell.angle_beta   90.00
_cell.angle_gamma   90.00
#
_symmetry.space_group_name_H-M   'P 1'
#
loop_
_entity.id
_entity.type
_entity.pdbx_description
1 polymer ?
#
loop_
_entity_poly.entity_id
_entity_poly.type
_entity_poly.pdbx_seq_one_letter_code
_entity_poly.pdbx_strand_id
1 'polypeptide(L)'
;MPVRLANIMKEIALLPENLLRMPSVVAVNDWYMQSFQEIIEFEKKEPNAETVEHFCNELVKIRNRHTNVVETMAQGVLELKESHDVDQHTEHSIQYFLDRFYMSRISIRMLINQHTLLFGGQLENAPGPNSSKYIGCIDTQCDVVSVIKDAYENASMSGREGGKKKPLKAPKKDSKELDDDDLAHKQKLKEQQKALQDAKSKASQKGPLVGGGIKKSGKK
;
A
#
# COMPACT_ATOMS: atom_id res chain seq x y z
N MET A 1 -4.73 1.86 -19.49
CA MET A 1 -4.28 1.46 -18.14
C MET A 1 -3.58 0.11 -18.12
N PRO A 2 -4.19 -1.01 -18.61
CA PRO A 2 -3.57 -2.34 -18.59
C PRO A 2 -2.18 -2.39 -19.23
N VAL A 3 -2.00 -1.73 -20.37
CA VAL A 3 -0.71 -1.64 -21.08
C VAL A 3 0.39 -1.05 -20.20
N ARG A 4 0.09 0.02 -19.44
CA ARG A 4 1.09 0.65 -18.55
C ARG A 4 1.45 -0.24 -17.36
N LEU A 5 0.46 -0.92 -16.79
CA LEU A 5 0.68 -1.90 -15.71
C LEU A 5 1.53 -3.08 -16.20
N ALA A 6 1.21 -3.63 -17.38
CA ALA A 6 1.96 -4.73 -17.99
C ALA A 6 3.42 -4.34 -18.30
N ASN A 7 3.65 -3.13 -18.82
CA ASN A 7 5.00 -2.63 -19.06
C ASN A 7 5.80 -2.53 -17.76
N ILE A 8 5.21 -2.01 -16.67
CA ILE A 8 5.87 -1.97 -15.36
C ILE A 8 6.21 -3.37 -14.86
N MET A 9 5.26 -4.32 -14.93
CA MET A 9 5.49 -5.71 -14.51
C MET A 9 6.64 -6.35 -15.31
N LYS A 10 6.74 -6.05 -16.61
CA LYS A 10 7.86 -6.49 -17.45
C LYS A 10 9.18 -5.84 -17.05
N GLU A 11 9.18 -4.56 -16.73
CA GLU A 11 10.38 -3.87 -16.24
C GLU A 11 10.83 -4.41 -14.88
N ILE A 12 9.89 -4.71 -13.95
CA ILE A 12 10.20 -5.37 -12.68
C ILE A 12 10.86 -6.71 -12.94
N ALA A 13 10.32 -7.53 -13.85
CA ALA A 13 10.87 -8.85 -14.18
C ALA A 13 12.29 -8.82 -14.80
N LEU A 14 12.79 -7.65 -15.21
CA LEU A 14 14.15 -7.46 -15.72
C LEU A 14 15.14 -6.97 -14.64
N LEU A 15 14.68 -6.78 -13.40
CA LEU A 15 15.55 -6.44 -12.28
C LEU A 15 16.52 -7.59 -11.96
N PRO A 16 17.68 -7.29 -11.33
CA PRO A 16 18.60 -8.31 -10.85
C PRO A 16 17.89 -9.32 -9.94
N GLU A 17 18.21 -10.61 -10.08
CA GLU A 17 17.56 -11.68 -9.31
C GLU A 17 17.60 -11.45 -7.80
N ASN A 18 18.71 -10.91 -7.29
CA ASN A 18 18.86 -10.61 -5.87
C ASN A 18 17.85 -9.57 -5.40
N LEU A 19 17.55 -8.56 -6.23
CA LEU A 19 16.54 -7.54 -5.91
C LEU A 19 15.12 -8.10 -6.05
N LEU A 20 14.87 -8.91 -7.08
CA LEU A 20 13.56 -9.53 -7.30
C LEU A 20 13.09 -10.41 -6.15
N ARG A 21 14.01 -11.00 -5.39
CA ARG A 21 13.71 -11.85 -4.22
C ARG A 21 13.45 -11.07 -2.94
N MET A 22 13.70 -9.76 -2.93
CA MET A 22 13.48 -8.92 -1.74
C MET A 22 11.99 -8.87 -1.43
N PRO A 23 11.57 -9.15 -0.17
CA PRO A 23 10.15 -9.23 0.20
C PRO A 23 9.34 -8.01 -0.22
N SER A 24 9.93 -6.81 -0.10
CA SER A 24 9.27 -5.58 -0.49
C SER A 24 9.03 -5.46 -2.00
N VAL A 25 9.97 -5.94 -2.82
CA VAL A 25 9.84 -5.94 -4.30
C VAL A 25 8.78 -6.94 -4.74
N VAL A 26 8.74 -8.11 -4.12
CA VAL A 26 7.71 -9.13 -4.36
C VAL A 26 6.32 -8.56 -4.06
N ALA A 27 6.14 -7.90 -2.91
CA ALA A 27 4.86 -7.28 -2.54
C ALA A 27 4.41 -6.24 -3.57
N VAL A 28 5.33 -5.39 -4.05
CA VAL A 28 5.01 -4.40 -5.10
C VAL A 28 4.58 -5.10 -6.39
N ASN A 29 5.30 -6.14 -6.82
CA ASN A 29 4.95 -6.91 -8.01
C ASN A 29 3.54 -7.53 -7.90
N ASP A 30 3.20 -8.09 -6.75
CA ASP A 30 1.88 -8.67 -6.49
C ASP A 30 0.77 -7.61 -6.56
N TRP A 31 1.01 -6.40 -6.05
CA TRP A 31 0.04 -5.30 -6.17
C TRP A 31 -0.20 -4.89 -7.62
N TYR A 32 0.84 -4.85 -8.46
CA TYR A 32 0.69 -4.57 -9.90
C TYR A 32 -0.06 -5.69 -10.61
N MET A 33 0.25 -6.95 -10.31
CA MET A 33 -0.44 -8.12 -10.87
C MET A 33 -1.92 -8.11 -10.52
N GLN A 34 -2.26 -7.91 -9.24
CA GLN A 34 -3.65 -7.83 -8.80
C GLN A 34 -4.41 -6.69 -9.52
N SER A 35 -3.78 -5.51 -9.62
CA SER A 35 -4.41 -4.36 -10.29
C SER A 35 -4.60 -4.60 -11.79
N PHE A 36 -3.69 -5.34 -12.43
CA PHE A 36 -3.83 -5.74 -13.82
C PHE A 36 -5.02 -6.70 -14.02
N GLN A 37 -5.14 -7.71 -13.15
CA GLN A 37 -6.24 -8.68 -13.17
C GLN A 37 -7.59 -8.00 -12.97
N GLU A 38 -7.71 -7.08 -12.03
CA GLU A 38 -8.97 -6.36 -11.77
C GLU A 38 -9.37 -5.47 -12.96
N ILE A 39 -8.42 -4.77 -13.60
CA ILE A 39 -8.76 -3.90 -14.74
C ILE A 39 -9.15 -4.71 -15.98
N ILE A 40 -8.50 -5.85 -16.24
CA ILE A 40 -8.76 -6.61 -17.47
C ILE A 40 -10.16 -7.23 -17.49
N GLU A 41 -10.79 -7.42 -16.33
CA GLU A 41 -12.20 -7.85 -16.24
C GLU A 41 -13.17 -6.91 -16.94
N PHE A 42 -12.79 -5.65 -17.16
CA PHE A 42 -13.61 -4.65 -17.85
C PHE A 42 -13.41 -4.64 -19.37
N GLU A 43 -12.44 -5.38 -19.93
CA GLU A 43 -12.11 -5.36 -21.37
C GLU A 43 -13.30 -5.71 -22.26
N LYS A 44 -14.16 -6.63 -21.81
CA LYS A 44 -15.30 -7.15 -22.58
C LYS A 44 -16.66 -6.71 -22.02
N LYS A 45 -16.69 -5.74 -21.11
CA LYS A 45 -17.94 -5.22 -20.52
C LYS A 45 -18.47 -4.06 -21.36
N GLU A 46 -19.78 -4.00 -21.50
CA GLU A 46 -20.47 -2.89 -22.19
C GLU A 46 -20.35 -1.59 -21.37
N PRO A 47 -20.12 -0.42 -22.01
CA PRO A 47 -19.93 0.85 -21.32
C PRO A 47 -21.28 1.47 -20.91
N ASN A 48 -22.00 0.82 -20.00
CA ASN A 48 -23.22 1.34 -19.38
C ASN A 48 -22.92 2.05 -18.05
N ALA A 49 -23.89 2.79 -17.52
CA ALA A 49 -23.72 3.61 -16.31
C ALA A 49 -23.24 2.79 -15.08
N GLU A 50 -23.84 1.62 -14.86
CA GLU A 50 -23.44 0.70 -13.79
C GLU A 50 -21.99 0.22 -13.94
N THR A 51 -21.58 -0.12 -15.16
CA THR A 51 -20.21 -0.56 -15.44
C THR A 51 -19.21 0.57 -15.24
N VAL A 52 -19.56 1.80 -15.63
CA VAL A 52 -18.70 2.99 -15.43
C VAL A 52 -18.55 3.33 -13.95
N GLU A 53 -19.64 3.28 -13.18
CA GLU A 53 -19.60 3.49 -11.73
C GLU A 53 -18.75 2.42 -11.03
N HIS A 54 -18.96 1.15 -11.37
CA HIS A 54 -18.16 0.05 -10.85
C HIS A 54 -16.68 0.20 -11.23
N PHE A 55 -16.39 0.59 -12.47
CA PHE A 55 -15.03 0.85 -12.91
C PHE A 55 -14.37 1.99 -12.10
N CYS A 56 -15.09 3.09 -11.84
CA CYS A 56 -14.59 4.18 -10.99
C CYS A 56 -14.25 3.70 -9.58
N ASN A 57 -15.09 2.86 -8.98
CA ASN A 57 -14.85 2.27 -7.67
C ASN A 57 -13.59 1.36 -7.67
N GLU A 58 -13.40 0.56 -8.72
CA GLU A 58 -12.19 -0.25 -8.88
C GLU A 58 -10.93 0.61 -9.06
N LEU A 59 -11.00 1.71 -9.82
CA LEU A 59 -9.89 2.66 -9.94
C LEU A 59 -9.50 3.29 -8.59
N VAL A 60 -10.48 3.61 -7.74
CA VAL A 60 -10.22 4.12 -6.37
C VAL A 60 -9.52 3.06 -5.52
N LYS A 61 -9.96 1.80 -5.57
CA LYS A 61 -9.30 0.68 -4.88
C LYS A 61 -7.86 0.52 -5.33
N ILE A 62 -7.61 0.53 -6.63
CA ILE A 62 -6.27 0.44 -7.22
C ILE A 62 -5.39 1.61 -6.77
N ARG A 63 -5.90 2.85 -6.83
CA ARG A 63 -5.17 4.02 -6.34
C ARG A 63 -4.74 3.86 -4.88
N ASN A 64 -5.63 3.36 -4.03
CA ASN A 64 -5.38 3.19 -2.60
C ASN A 64 -4.36 2.07 -2.34
N ARG A 65 -4.47 0.93 -3.03
CA ARG A 65 -3.48 -0.17 -2.98
C ARG A 65 -2.08 0.33 -3.32
N HIS A 66 -1.98 1.19 -4.32
CA HIS A 66 -0.71 1.69 -4.80
C HIS A 66 -0.12 2.83 -3.96
N THR A 67 -0.76 3.28 -2.88
CA THR A 67 -0.34 4.45 -2.08
C THR A 67 1.11 4.34 -1.63
N ASN A 68 1.50 3.19 -1.06
CA ASN A 68 2.81 3.01 -0.42
C ASN A 68 3.87 2.39 -1.34
N VAL A 69 3.62 2.32 -2.66
CA VAL A 69 4.53 1.67 -3.61
C VAL A 69 5.93 2.30 -3.62
N VAL A 70 6.04 3.61 -3.39
CA VAL A 70 7.34 4.30 -3.41
C VAL A 70 8.15 3.91 -2.18
N GLU A 71 7.54 3.99 -1.00
CA GLU A 71 8.15 3.63 0.26
C GLU A 71 8.53 2.15 0.29
N THR A 72 7.66 1.26 -0.19
CA THR A 72 7.94 -0.18 -0.26
C THR A 72 9.02 -0.51 -1.28
N MET A 73 9.02 0.09 -2.47
CA MET A 73 10.10 -0.13 -3.44
C MET A 73 11.45 0.37 -2.90
N ALA A 74 11.47 1.52 -2.23
CA ALA A 74 12.67 2.03 -1.56
C ALA A 74 13.17 1.06 -0.48
N GLN A 75 12.25 0.50 0.32
CA GLN A 75 12.59 -0.54 1.30
C GLN A 75 13.21 -1.78 0.65
N GLY A 76 12.71 -2.21 -0.52
CA GLY A 76 13.31 -3.33 -1.27
C GLY A 76 14.74 -3.08 -1.73
N VAL A 77 15.07 -1.84 -2.11
CA VAL A 77 16.45 -1.44 -2.44
C VAL A 77 17.34 -1.42 -1.19
N LEU A 78 16.80 -1.01 -0.03
CA LEU A 78 17.53 -1.08 1.25
C LEU A 78 17.79 -2.53 1.67
N GLU A 79 16.78 -3.41 1.56
CA GLU A 79 16.91 -4.85 1.82
C GLU A 79 18.04 -5.47 0.98
N LEU A 80 18.16 -5.07 -0.30
CA LEU A 80 19.26 -5.51 -1.16
C LEU A 80 20.61 -5.01 -0.65
N LYS A 81 20.74 -3.71 -0.36
CA LYS A 81 21.99 -3.09 0.10
C LYS A 81 22.46 -3.64 1.46
N GLU A 82 21.56 -4.10 2.31
CA GLU A 82 21.89 -4.71 3.60
C GLU A 82 22.31 -6.19 3.48
N SER A 83 21.80 -6.90 2.47
CA SER A 83 22.00 -8.34 2.32
C SER A 83 23.09 -8.73 1.31
N HIS A 84 23.39 -7.86 0.35
CA HIS A 84 24.33 -8.12 -0.74
C HIS A 84 25.23 -6.91 -0.97
N ASP A 85 26.47 -7.19 -1.40
CA ASP A 85 27.33 -6.14 -1.93
C ASP A 85 26.81 -5.72 -3.32
N VAL A 86 26.63 -4.42 -3.53
CA VAL A 86 26.05 -3.87 -4.76
C VAL A 86 27.13 -3.13 -5.51
N ASP A 87 27.52 -3.66 -6.67
CA ASP A 87 28.47 -2.98 -7.53
C ASP A 87 27.85 -1.76 -8.24
N GLN A 88 28.73 -0.89 -8.75
CA GLN A 88 28.32 0.35 -9.43
C GLN A 88 27.44 0.09 -10.66
N HIS A 89 27.66 -1.01 -11.38
CA HIS A 89 26.87 -1.35 -12.57
C HIS A 89 25.41 -1.70 -12.21
N THR A 90 25.24 -2.45 -11.13
CA THR A 90 23.95 -2.83 -10.56
C THR A 90 23.23 -1.59 -10.04
N GLU A 91 23.93 -0.68 -9.36
CA GLU A 91 23.34 0.59 -8.90
C GLU A 91 22.83 1.45 -10.07
N HIS A 92 23.60 1.58 -11.16
CA HIS A 92 23.14 2.28 -12.36
C HIS A 92 21.91 1.63 -13.01
N SER A 93 21.87 0.29 -13.03
CA SER A 93 20.72 -0.46 -13.58
C SER A 93 19.46 -0.27 -12.73
N ILE A 94 19.61 -0.28 -11.41
CA ILE A 94 18.52 0.00 -10.47
C ILE A 94 18.03 1.43 -10.64
N GLN A 95 18.93 2.42 -10.72
CA GLN A 95 18.55 3.82 -10.92
C GLN A 95 17.73 3.99 -12.22
N TYR A 96 18.20 3.42 -13.33
CA TYR A 96 17.49 3.46 -14.60
C TYR A 96 16.08 2.86 -14.51
N PHE A 97 15.94 1.73 -13.80
CA PHE A 97 14.64 1.14 -13.52
C PHE A 97 13.76 2.08 -12.67
N LEU A 98 14.28 2.63 -11.57
CA LEU A 98 13.52 3.47 -10.65
C LEU A 98 12.97 4.72 -11.33
N ASP A 99 13.76 5.36 -12.18
CA ASP A 99 13.33 6.54 -12.94
C ASP A 99 12.10 6.23 -13.81
N ARG A 100 12.14 5.10 -14.54
CA ARG A 100 11.04 4.65 -15.41
C ARG A 100 9.84 4.18 -14.61
N PHE A 101 10.09 3.42 -13.54
CA PHE A 101 9.08 2.92 -12.63
C PHE A 101 8.26 4.06 -12.02
N TYR A 102 8.92 5.07 -11.46
CA TYR A 102 8.24 6.20 -10.84
C TYR A 102 7.57 7.12 -11.84
N MET A 103 8.16 7.36 -13.02
CA MET A 103 7.48 8.08 -14.09
C MET A 103 6.20 7.37 -14.56
N SER A 104 6.27 6.06 -14.76
CA SER A 104 5.11 5.26 -15.16
C SER A 104 4.02 5.29 -14.08
N ARG A 105 4.40 5.19 -12.79
CA ARG A 105 3.45 5.30 -11.67
C ARG A 105 2.80 6.68 -11.58
N ILE A 106 3.55 7.78 -11.74
CA ILE A 106 3.00 9.14 -11.78
C ILE A 106 1.95 9.23 -12.89
N SER A 107 2.25 8.68 -14.07
CA SER A 107 1.33 8.70 -15.20
C SER A 107 0.05 7.90 -14.95
N ILE A 108 0.15 6.75 -14.29
CA ILE A 108 -1.00 5.92 -13.91
C ILE A 108 -1.88 6.68 -12.90
N ARG A 109 -1.27 7.28 -11.86
CA ARG A 109 -1.99 8.06 -10.86
C ARG A 109 -2.68 9.27 -11.48
N MET A 110 -2.05 9.94 -12.44
CA MET A 110 -2.64 11.04 -13.20
C MET A 110 -3.90 10.59 -13.94
N LEU A 111 -3.84 9.47 -14.66
CA LEU A 111 -4.99 8.93 -15.41
C LEU A 111 -6.14 8.50 -14.48
N ILE A 112 -5.82 7.80 -13.39
CA ILE A 112 -6.82 7.39 -12.40
C ILE A 112 -7.50 8.63 -11.80
N ASN A 113 -6.72 9.57 -11.28
CA ASN A 113 -7.25 10.77 -10.64
C ASN A 113 -8.14 11.56 -11.60
N GLN A 114 -7.72 11.72 -12.85
CA GLN A 114 -8.51 12.44 -13.84
C GLN A 114 -9.87 11.77 -14.06
N HIS A 115 -9.90 10.45 -14.25
CA HIS A 115 -11.14 9.72 -14.48
C HIS A 115 -12.06 9.74 -13.25
N THR A 116 -11.51 9.48 -12.06
CA THR A 116 -12.31 9.44 -10.82
C THR A 116 -12.84 10.81 -10.43
N LEU A 117 -12.08 11.88 -10.70
CA LEU A 117 -12.58 13.24 -10.45
C LEU A 117 -13.69 13.59 -11.43
N LEU A 118 -13.54 13.30 -12.73
CA LEU A 118 -14.56 13.67 -13.72
C LEU A 118 -15.84 12.82 -13.65
N PHE A 119 -15.74 11.53 -13.32
CA PHE A 119 -16.84 10.58 -13.47
C PHE A 119 -17.21 9.80 -12.20
N GLY A 120 -16.42 9.89 -11.13
CA GLY A 120 -16.60 9.09 -9.91
C GLY A 120 -17.59 9.65 -8.88
N GLY A 121 -18.54 10.49 -9.29
CA GLY A 121 -19.58 11.07 -8.41
C GLY A 121 -19.09 12.07 -7.36
N GLN A 122 -17.77 12.21 -7.14
CA GLN A 122 -17.20 13.16 -6.16
C GLN A 122 -17.42 14.64 -6.53
N LEU A 123 -17.87 14.92 -7.76
CA LEU A 123 -18.22 16.26 -8.23
C LEU A 123 -19.72 16.59 -8.14
N GLU A 124 -20.60 15.71 -7.63
CA GLU A 124 -22.04 16.05 -7.50
C GLU A 124 -22.27 17.31 -6.65
N ASN A 125 -21.34 17.62 -5.73
CA ASN A 125 -21.33 18.85 -4.94
C ASN A 125 -20.23 19.85 -5.34
N ALA A 126 -19.46 19.54 -6.38
CA ALA A 126 -18.46 20.47 -6.88
C ALA A 126 -19.12 21.43 -7.87
N PRO A 127 -18.67 22.70 -7.93
CA PRO A 127 -19.11 23.61 -8.97
C PRO A 127 -18.90 22.90 -10.31
N GLY A 128 -19.97 22.70 -11.08
CA GLY A 128 -19.93 22.01 -12.36
C GLY A 128 -18.87 22.59 -13.31
N PRO A 129 -18.63 21.97 -14.47
CA PRO A 129 -17.52 22.31 -15.38
C PRO A 129 -17.47 23.79 -15.84
N ASN A 130 -18.56 24.55 -15.67
CA ASN A 130 -18.62 25.99 -15.96
C ASN A 130 -18.37 26.91 -14.74
N SER A 131 -18.03 26.35 -13.57
CA SER A 131 -17.88 27.11 -12.31
C SER A 131 -16.65 26.71 -11.49
N SER A 132 -15.98 25.60 -11.83
CA SER A 132 -14.68 25.22 -11.26
C SER A 132 -13.57 25.57 -12.24
N LYS A 133 -12.48 26.19 -11.75
CA LYS A 133 -11.25 26.39 -12.55
C LYS A 133 -10.50 25.08 -12.85
N TYR A 134 -10.92 23.97 -12.23
CA TYR A 134 -10.30 22.66 -12.39
C TYR A 134 -11.07 21.76 -13.38
N ILE A 135 -10.33 21.10 -14.28
CA ILE A 135 -10.81 20.00 -15.11
C ILE A 135 -10.14 18.72 -14.60
N GLY A 136 -10.86 17.95 -13.78
CA GLY A 136 -10.28 16.83 -13.03
C GLY A 136 -9.21 17.35 -12.06
N CYS A 137 -7.96 16.92 -12.21
CA CYS A 137 -6.84 17.40 -11.40
C CYS A 137 -6.01 18.53 -12.05
N ILE A 138 -6.48 19.11 -13.17
CA ILE A 138 -5.77 20.17 -13.89
C ILE A 138 -6.39 21.53 -13.58
N ASP A 139 -5.60 22.47 -13.03
CA ASP A 139 -6.00 23.87 -12.88
C ASP A 139 -5.76 24.65 -14.19
N THR A 140 -6.83 25.15 -14.80
CA THR A 140 -6.75 25.92 -16.06
C THR A 140 -6.24 27.35 -15.84
N GLN A 141 -6.23 27.83 -14.60
CA GLN A 141 -5.82 29.18 -14.20
C GLN A 141 -4.81 29.10 -13.05
N CYS A 142 -3.85 28.16 -13.17
CA CYS A 142 -2.83 27.92 -12.16
C CYS A 142 -1.98 29.18 -11.90
N ASP A 143 -2.13 29.78 -10.72
CA ASP A 143 -1.21 30.81 -10.23
C ASP A 143 0.05 30.16 -9.66
N VAL A 144 1.13 30.20 -10.44
CA VAL A 144 2.41 29.62 -10.05
C VAL A 144 2.95 30.25 -8.76
N VAL A 145 2.69 31.55 -8.53
CA VAL A 145 3.18 32.26 -7.34
C VAL A 145 2.50 31.74 -6.09
N SER A 146 1.19 31.49 -6.13
CA SER A 146 0.46 30.91 -4.99
C SER A 146 0.96 29.49 -4.69
N VAL A 147 1.14 28.65 -5.70
CA VAL A 147 1.64 27.26 -5.52
C VAL A 147 3.02 27.25 -4.86
N ILE A 148 3.91 28.17 -5.25
CA ILE A 148 5.23 28.32 -4.62
C ILE A 148 5.12 28.76 -3.16
N LYS A 149 4.22 29.71 -2.84
CA LYS A 149 4.00 30.17 -1.46
C LYS A 149 3.45 29.05 -0.59
N ASP A 150 2.45 28.32 -1.06
CA ASP A 150 1.88 27.17 -0.35
C ASP A 150 2.96 26.11 -0.06
N ALA A 151 3.83 25.83 -1.05
CA ALA A 151 4.95 24.90 -0.87
C ALA A 151 5.98 25.41 0.15
N TYR A 152 6.30 26.71 0.11
CA TYR A 152 7.22 27.34 1.06
C TYR A 152 6.67 27.30 2.49
N GLU A 153 5.39 27.62 2.69
CA GLU A 153 4.76 27.62 4.01
C GLU A 153 4.74 26.21 4.61
N ASN A 154 4.35 25.20 3.81
CA ASN A 154 4.37 23.79 4.23
C ASN A 154 5.79 23.35 4.63
N ALA A 155 6.80 23.66 3.80
CA ALA A 155 8.19 23.33 4.10
C ALA A 155 8.73 24.09 5.33
N SER A 156 8.38 25.38 5.48
CA SER A 156 8.80 26.19 6.62
C SER A 156 8.19 25.69 7.93
N MET A 157 6.95 25.23 7.93
CA MET A 157 6.30 24.65 9.09
C MET A 157 6.96 23.33 9.50
N SER A 158 7.26 22.45 8.53
CA SER A 158 8.02 21.22 8.78
C SER A 158 9.46 21.48 9.25
N GLY A 159 10.12 22.52 8.72
CA GLY A 159 11.48 22.91 9.11
C GLY A 159 11.58 23.46 10.54
N ARG A 160 10.52 24.08 11.05
CA ARG A 160 10.44 24.54 12.45
C ARG A 160 10.36 23.39 13.45
N GLU A 161 9.80 22.25 13.05
CA GLU A 161 9.79 21.02 13.86
C GLU A 161 11.06 20.17 13.71
N GLY A 162 11.82 20.34 12.61
CA GLY A 162 12.99 19.52 12.27
C GLY A 162 14.31 19.89 12.98
N GLY A 163 14.39 21.06 13.61
CA GLY A 163 15.68 21.61 14.08
C GLY A 163 16.21 21.11 15.44
N LYS A 164 15.44 20.42 16.28
CA LYS A 164 15.88 19.98 17.64
C LYS A 164 15.21 18.70 18.15
N LYS A 165 15.14 17.62 17.36
CA LYS A 165 14.89 16.28 17.94
C LYS A 165 16.21 15.55 18.16
N LYS A 166 16.74 15.70 19.38
CA LYS A 166 17.78 14.85 19.99
C LYS A 166 17.39 13.36 19.83
N PRO A 167 18.36 12.41 19.76
CA PRO A 167 18.07 10.99 19.66
C PRO A 167 17.15 10.56 20.81
N LEU A 168 15.98 10.03 20.42
CA LEU A 168 14.95 9.35 21.22
C LEU A 168 15.03 9.59 22.74
N LYS A 169 14.48 10.71 23.20
CA LYS A 169 13.97 10.80 24.58
C LYS A 169 12.61 10.12 24.59
N ALA A 170 12.46 9.10 25.45
CA ALA A 170 11.24 8.33 25.65
C ALA A 170 9.99 9.23 25.68
N PRO A 171 8.85 8.78 25.10
CA PRO A 171 7.67 9.61 24.94
C PRO A 171 7.21 10.12 26.30
N LYS A 172 7.09 11.45 26.43
CA LYS A 172 6.36 12.05 27.53
C LYS A 172 4.90 11.59 27.40
N LYS A 173 4.42 11.01 28.49
CA LYS A 173 3.09 10.45 28.66
C LYS A 173 2.08 11.59 28.62
N ASP A 174 1.43 11.80 27.48
CA ASP A 174 0.20 12.59 27.45
C ASP A 174 -0.87 11.77 28.18
N SER A 175 -1.44 12.36 29.22
CA SER A 175 -2.59 11.83 29.93
C SER A 175 -3.81 11.88 28.99
N LYS A 176 -3.99 10.84 28.18
CA LYS A 176 -5.31 10.47 27.71
C LYS A 176 -6.12 10.09 28.95
N GLU A 177 -7.01 10.98 29.38
CA GLU A 177 -8.19 10.54 30.13
C GLU A 177 -8.94 9.57 29.21
N LEU A 178 -8.92 8.30 29.58
CA LEU A 178 -9.71 7.28 28.89
C LEU A 178 -11.11 7.35 29.46
N ASP A 179 -12.10 7.43 28.57
CA ASP A 179 -13.50 7.34 28.93
C ASP A 179 -13.82 5.94 29.50
N ASP A 180 -14.96 5.83 30.21
CA ASP A 180 -15.37 4.58 30.85
C ASP A 180 -15.56 3.42 29.84
N ASP A 181 -15.84 3.74 28.58
CA ASP A 181 -16.02 2.77 27.49
C ASP A 181 -14.68 2.16 27.04
N ASP A 182 -13.60 2.95 26.98
CA ASP A 182 -12.24 2.48 26.66
C ASP A 182 -11.69 1.53 27.74
N LEU A 183 -12.02 1.77 29.01
CA LEU A 183 -11.65 0.89 30.14
C LEU A 183 -12.38 -0.46 30.06
N ALA A 184 -13.67 -0.43 29.72
CA ALA A 184 -14.49 -1.63 29.55
C ALA A 184 -13.98 -2.48 28.38
N HIS A 185 -13.65 -1.86 27.24
CA HIS A 185 -13.13 -2.58 26.08
C HIS A 185 -11.76 -3.23 26.37
N LYS A 186 -10.88 -2.54 27.11
CA LYS A 186 -9.57 -3.06 27.49
C LYS A 186 -9.65 -4.21 28.51
N GLN A 187 -10.58 -4.16 29.46
CA GLN A 187 -10.83 -5.29 30.37
C GLN A 187 -11.37 -6.51 29.61
N LYS A 188 -12.30 -6.29 28.68
CA LYS A 188 -12.87 -7.36 27.86
C LYS A 188 -11.82 -8.03 26.97
N LEU A 189 -10.92 -7.26 26.36
CA LEU A 189 -9.79 -7.81 25.61
C LEU A 189 -8.85 -8.63 26.50
N LYS A 190 -8.55 -8.14 27.70
CA LYS A 190 -7.65 -8.83 28.63
C LYS A 190 -8.24 -10.14 29.13
N GLU A 191 -9.55 -10.18 29.40
CA GLU A 191 -10.25 -11.42 29.76
C GLU A 191 -10.31 -12.41 28.61
N GLN A 192 -10.59 -11.96 27.38
CA GLN A 192 -10.57 -12.83 26.21
C GLN A 192 -9.18 -13.42 25.96
N GLN A 193 -8.13 -12.62 26.13
CA GLN A 193 -6.75 -13.07 25.92
C GLN A 193 -6.31 -14.06 26.99
N LYS A 194 -6.72 -13.85 28.25
CA LYS A 194 -6.47 -14.79 29.35
C LYS A 194 -7.24 -16.10 29.13
N ALA A 195 -8.51 -16.04 28.71
CA ALA A 195 -9.29 -17.21 28.37
C ALA A 195 -8.67 -18.01 27.22
N LEU A 196 -8.13 -17.33 26.22
CA LEU A 196 -7.44 -17.97 25.09
C LEU A 196 -6.12 -18.63 25.51
N GLN A 197 -5.35 -18.00 26.40
CA GLN A 197 -4.13 -18.62 26.96
C GLN A 197 -4.44 -19.82 27.86
N ASP A 198 -5.46 -19.75 28.71
CA ASP A 198 -5.88 -20.85 29.57
C ASP A 198 -6.47 -22.01 28.75
N ALA A 199 -7.17 -21.73 27.65
CA ALA A 199 -7.62 -22.76 26.72
C ALA A 199 -6.43 -23.42 25.99
N LYS A 200 -5.43 -22.63 25.58
CA LYS A 200 -4.23 -23.14 24.92
C LYS A 200 -3.37 -24.00 25.85
N SER A 201 -3.24 -23.62 27.11
CA SER A 201 -2.49 -24.41 28.11
C SER A 201 -3.20 -25.72 28.44
N LYS A 202 -4.53 -25.71 28.59
CA LYS A 202 -5.33 -26.93 28.79
C LYS A 202 -5.29 -27.87 27.57
N ALA A 203 -5.27 -27.33 26.35
CA ALA A 203 -5.12 -28.13 25.14
C ALA A 203 -3.74 -28.79 25.04
N SER A 204 -2.68 -28.10 25.52
CA SER A 204 -1.31 -28.65 25.50
C SER A 204 -1.04 -29.73 26.56
N GLN A 205 -1.88 -29.84 27.61
CA GLN A 205 -1.73 -30.87 28.65
C GLN A 205 -2.48 -32.18 28.36
N LYS A 206 -3.40 -32.22 27.39
CA LYS A 206 -3.98 -33.48 26.92
C LYS A 206 -3.06 -34.08 25.86
N GLY A 207 -2.16 -34.96 26.31
CA GLY A 207 -1.27 -35.73 25.44
C GLY A 207 -2.00 -36.62 24.42
N PRO A 208 -1.29 -37.18 23.42
CA PRO A 208 -1.88 -37.90 22.29
C PRO A 208 -2.59 -39.18 22.73
N LEU A 209 -3.80 -39.42 22.19
CA LEU A 209 -4.47 -40.74 22.26
C LEU A 209 -3.62 -41.78 21.51
N VAL A 210 -2.88 -42.59 22.26
CA VAL A 210 -2.12 -43.73 21.73
C VAL A 210 -3.06 -44.93 21.53
N GLY A 211 -3.28 -45.27 20.26
CA GLY A 211 -3.08 -46.61 19.72
C GLY A 211 -4.00 -47.74 20.20
N GLY A 212 -5.17 -47.87 19.57
CA GLY A 212 -5.91 -49.14 19.52
C GLY A 212 -5.11 -50.22 18.78
N GLY A 213 -4.93 -51.37 19.42
CA GLY A 213 -4.12 -52.48 18.93
C GLY A 213 -4.73 -53.25 17.76
N ILE A 214 -3.86 -53.74 16.88
CA ILE A 214 -4.14 -54.82 15.93
C ILE A 214 -3.09 -55.91 16.13
N LYS A 215 -3.52 -57.05 16.66
CA LYS A 215 -2.77 -58.31 16.70
C LYS A 215 -2.68 -58.88 15.29
N LYS A 216 -1.47 -59.24 14.83
CA LYS A 216 -1.31 -60.30 13.83
C LYS A 216 -0.34 -61.36 14.34
N SER A 217 -0.87 -62.58 14.30
CA SER A 217 -0.36 -63.85 14.76
C SER A 217 0.92 -64.27 14.02
N GLY A 218 1.81 -64.96 14.72
CA GLY A 218 2.96 -65.64 14.14
C GLY A 218 3.74 -66.44 15.16
N LYS A 219 3.31 -67.67 15.47
CA LYS A 219 4.24 -68.75 15.82
C LYS A 219 3.66 -70.12 15.49
N LYS A 220 4.58 -70.98 15.07
CA LYS A 220 4.52 -72.44 14.96
C LYS A 220 3.69 -73.09 16.07
#